data_AF-A0AAW9S2R2-F1
#
_entry.id   AF-A0AAW9S2R2-F1
#
_cell.length_a   1.000
_cell.length_b   1.000
_cell.length_c   1.000
_cell.angle_alpha   90.00
_cell.angle_beta   90.00
_cell.angle_gamma   90.00
#
_symmetry.space_group_name_H-M   'P 1'
#
loop_
_entity.id
_entity.type
_entity.pdbx_description
1 polymer ?
#
loop_
_entity_poly.entity_id
_entity_poly.type
_entity_poly.pdbx_seq_one_letter_code
_entity_poly.pdbx_strand_id
1 'polypeptide(L)'
;MPIEKSEMAELQTPSADGQSRRPRAVRKKKAAEPGGHLERNCSVARTMNIFCDSWAFLIMREAFFGVRNFDGFRSALEIPRQTLTSRLRLLVQEGVLKKVLMEGSSKRYEYRLTKKGYDIYPSCMALKRYGDTWLNDDEAKVPLELRHTTCGCVCEPVVACSSCLEPISAATVTYRDGPGAGHEAGRPGRNARRAYSNSRFLVGRPSSVSKTLEIIGDKWSFMVVREAFFGARRYEQMQSRLTIAPNILTDRLAHFVRHDVFVRRQYSSSPPRYEYVLTSKGRDLYAPFIAMFAWGDRWLSQGKPPLILTHKTCGNDFNPVVICPECKQEIDAGSMRYRLNYDPERYHAPTNDHLDDG
;
A
#
# COMPACT_ATOMS: atom_id res chain seq x y z
N MET A 1 31.05 -42.97 96.77
CA MET A 1 31.84 -41.72 96.79
C MET A 1 33.31 -42.04 96.60
N PRO A 2 34.12 -41.16 96.01
CA PRO A 2 33.85 -40.27 94.85
C PRO A 2 34.64 -40.86 93.64
N ILE A 3 35.30 -40.23 92.64
CA ILE A 3 35.62 -38.85 92.21
C ILE A 3 35.30 -38.73 90.68
N GLU A 4 35.31 -37.50 90.18
CA GLU A 4 35.09 -37.01 88.81
C GLU A 4 35.90 -37.66 87.67
N LYS A 5 35.40 -37.48 86.42
CA LYS A 5 36.19 -36.93 85.29
C LYS A 5 35.31 -36.40 84.14
N SER A 6 35.56 -35.15 83.75
CA SER A 6 35.16 -34.43 82.52
C SER A 6 36.13 -33.23 82.43
N GLU A 7 36.52 -32.63 81.30
CA GLU A 7 35.84 -32.40 80.02
C GLU A 7 36.74 -32.65 78.79
N MET A 8 36.22 -32.35 77.60
CA MET A 8 36.92 -32.45 76.30
C MET A 8 37.21 -31.07 75.71
N ALA A 9 38.28 -30.97 74.91
CA ALA A 9 38.55 -29.84 74.02
C ALA A 9 38.90 -30.33 72.60
N GLU A 10 38.71 -29.46 71.63
CA GLU A 10 38.63 -29.74 70.18
C GLU A 10 39.92 -30.26 69.54
N LEU A 11 39.76 -31.04 68.45
CA LEU A 11 40.65 -30.97 67.28
C LEU A 11 39.95 -31.53 66.02
N GLN A 12 40.30 -31.00 64.86
CA GLN A 12 39.58 -31.17 63.59
C GLN A 12 40.17 -32.29 62.71
N THR A 13 39.36 -32.86 61.80
CA THR A 13 39.80 -33.54 60.56
C THR A 13 38.58 -33.74 59.61
N PRO A 14 38.75 -34.00 58.29
CA PRO A 14 37.89 -33.39 57.27
C PRO A 14 36.92 -34.33 56.52
N SER A 15 36.08 -33.77 55.64
CA SER A 15 35.43 -34.53 54.56
C SER A 15 35.08 -33.70 53.31
N ALA A 16 35.14 -34.40 52.18
CA ALA A 16 35.15 -33.94 50.78
C ALA A 16 33.95 -33.12 50.27
N ASP A 17 34.20 -32.36 49.20
CA ASP A 17 33.22 -31.61 48.41
C ASP A 17 32.10 -32.47 47.80
N GLY A 18 30.88 -32.34 48.32
CA GLY A 18 29.65 -32.78 47.67
C GLY A 18 29.00 -31.65 46.87
N GLN A 19 29.33 -31.50 45.57
CA GLN A 19 28.80 -30.41 44.72
C GLN A 19 27.30 -30.54 44.39
N SER A 20 26.43 -30.21 45.36
CA SER A 20 24.99 -30.09 45.15
C SER A 20 24.67 -28.84 44.30
N ARG A 21 24.30 -29.07 43.03
CA ARG A 21 23.91 -27.99 42.09
C ARG A 21 22.58 -27.37 42.51
N ARG A 22 22.64 -26.20 43.18
CA ARG A 22 21.45 -25.40 43.51
C ARG A 22 20.57 -25.16 42.27
N PRO A 23 19.24 -25.33 42.34
CA PRO A 23 18.35 -25.07 41.21
C PRO A 23 18.40 -23.59 40.82
N ARG A 24 18.60 -23.32 39.54
CA ARG A 24 18.76 -21.98 38.99
C ARG A 24 17.43 -21.23 39.09
N ALA A 25 17.35 -20.20 39.94
CA ALA A 25 16.12 -19.47 40.19
C ALA A 25 15.49 -18.95 38.89
N VAL A 26 14.30 -19.47 38.55
CA VAL A 26 13.55 -19.06 37.36
C VAL A 26 13.03 -17.65 37.59
N ARG A 27 13.81 -16.67 37.11
CA ARG A 27 13.46 -15.25 37.11
C ARG A 27 12.18 -15.08 36.30
N LYS A 28 11.02 -15.09 36.97
CA LYS A 28 9.70 -14.90 36.34
C LYS A 28 9.80 -13.67 35.44
N LYS A 29 9.68 -13.86 34.12
CA LYS A 29 9.54 -12.72 33.20
C LYS A 29 8.28 -11.98 33.66
N LYS A 30 8.45 -10.76 34.17
CA LYS A 30 7.35 -9.82 34.31
C LYS A 30 6.70 -9.77 32.93
N ALA A 31 5.40 -10.07 32.82
CA ALA A 31 4.72 -10.01 31.54
C ALA A 31 4.92 -8.60 30.99
N ALA A 32 5.49 -8.47 29.80
CA ALA A 32 5.54 -7.19 29.13
C ALA A 32 4.09 -6.83 28.82
N GLU A 33 3.59 -5.75 29.41
CA GLU A 33 2.33 -5.15 29.01
C GLU A 33 2.39 -4.91 27.49
N PRO A 34 1.33 -5.25 26.73
CA PRO A 34 1.35 -5.14 25.29
C PRO A 34 1.22 -3.68 24.84
N GLY A 35 2.28 -2.89 25.09
CA GLY A 35 2.52 -1.54 24.55
C GLY A 35 2.81 -1.57 23.05
N GLY A 36 2.03 -2.34 22.29
CA GLY A 36 2.01 -2.27 20.84
C GLY A 36 1.29 -1.01 20.42
N HIS A 37 1.97 -0.12 19.71
CA HIS A 37 1.35 1.07 19.12
C HIS A 37 0.15 0.66 18.26
N LEU A 38 -1.02 1.23 18.54
CA LEU A 38 -2.24 0.97 17.81
C LEU A 38 -2.31 1.92 16.60
N GLU A 39 -2.48 1.39 15.40
CA GLU A 39 -2.60 2.20 14.17
C GLU A 39 -4.07 2.59 13.96
N ARG A 40 -4.36 3.85 13.61
CA ARG A 40 -5.74 4.28 13.27
C ARG A 40 -6.29 3.43 12.12
N ASN A 41 -7.51 2.93 12.30
CA ASN A 41 -8.23 2.19 11.29
C ASN A 41 -8.41 3.05 10.02
N CYS A 42 -8.04 2.49 8.88
CA CYS A 42 -8.13 3.14 7.58
C CYS A 42 -8.02 2.06 6.50
N SER A 43 -9.01 1.97 5.62
CA SER A 43 -9.11 0.83 4.70
C SER A 43 -7.96 0.75 3.69
N VAL A 44 -7.31 1.88 3.35
CA VAL A 44 -6.12 1.83 2.48
C VAL A 44 -4.95 1.09 3.11
N ALA A 45 -4.83 1.05 4.44
CA ALA A 45 -3.83 0.22 5.10
C ALA A 45 -4.10 -1.28 4.88
N ARG A 46 -5.37 -1.67 4.65
CA ARG A 46 -5.76 -3.02 4.24
C ARG A 46 -5.55 -3.22 2.72
N THR A 47 -5.93 -2.26 1.87
CA THR A 47 -5.65 -2.23 0.42
C THR A 47 -4.16 -2.45 0.13
N MET A 48 -3.29 -1.73 0.84
CA MET A 48 -1.84 -1.81 0.72
C MET A 48 -1.27 -3.18 1.11
N ASN A 49 -1.91 -3.95 2.01
CA ASN A 49 -1.46 -5.32 2.29
C ASN A 49 -1.67 -6.29 1.10
N ILE A 50 -2.54 -5.92 0.14
CA ILE A 50 -2.82 -6.68 -1.08
C ILE A 50 -1.94 -6.16 -2.24
N PHE A 51 -1.85 -4.83 -2.43
CA PHE A 51 -1.25 -4.23 -3.63
C PHE A 51 0.14 -3.60 -3.46
N CYS A 52 0.68 -3.39 -2.24
CA CYS A 52 2.07 -2.88 -2.07
C CYS A 52 3.17 -3.88 -2.48
N ASP A 53 2.83 -5.10 -2.89
CA ASP A 53 3.82 -5.98 -3.48
C ASP A 53 3.91 -5.69 -4.98
N SER A 54 5.07 -5.17 -5.42
CA SER A 54 5.33 -4.83 -6.83
C SER A 54 4.81 -5.85 -7.83
N TRP A 55 4.98 -7.15 -7.56
CA TRP A 55 4.48 -8.21 -8.43
C TRP A 55 2.96 -8.39 -8.41
N ALA A 56 2.28 -8.12 -7.28
CA ALA A 56 0.83 -8.17 -7.21
C ALA A 56 0.22 -7.05 -8.07
N PHE A 57 0.76 -5.83 -8.00
CA PHE A 57 0.36 -4.74 -8.89
C PHE A 57 0.68 -5.05 -10.36
N LEU A 58 1.89 -5.52 -10.67
CA LEU A 58 2.29 -5.82 -12.05
C LEU A 58 1.43 -6.92 -12.70
N ILE A 59 1.05 -7.96 -11.94
CA ILE A 59 0.09 -8.96 -12.42
C ILE A 59 -1.28 -8.33 -12.70
N MET A 60 -1.74 -7.39 -11.89
CA MET A 60 -2.99 -6.66 -12.16
C MET A 60 -2.88 -5.78 -13.42
N ARG A 61 -1.74 -5.09 -13.63
CA ARG A 61 -1.46 -4.32 -14.86
C ARG A 61 -1.63 -5.21 -16.10
N GLU A 62 -0.94 -6.35 -16.13
CA GLU A 62 -1.02 -7.27 -17.27
C GLU A 62 -2.41 -7.93 -17.42
N ALA A 63 -3.14 -8.16 -16.32
CA ALA A 63 -4.51 -8.67 -16.35
C ALA A 63 -5.50 -7.67 -16.98
N PHE A 64 -5.32 -6.36 -16.76
CA PHE A 64 -6.07 -5.32 -17.48
C PHE A 64 -5.68 -5.23 -18.96
N PHE A 65 -4.44 -5.55 -19.32
CA PHE A 65 -4.02 -5.77 -20.72
C PHE A 65 -4.28 -7.20 -21.23
N GLY A 66 -5.32 -7.87 -20.72
CA GLY A 66 -5.82 -9.14 -21.28
C GLY A 66 -5.01 -10.41 -20.93
N VAL A 67 -3.87 -10.32 -20.24
CA VAL A 67 -3.08 -11.49 -19.85
C VAL A 67 -3.86 -12.33 -18.83
N ARG A 68 -4.25 -13.55 -19.21
CA ARG A 68 -5.06 -14.47 -18.38
C ARG A 68 -4.33 -15.74 -17.95
N ASN A 69 -3.23 -16.13 -18.59
CA ASN A 69 -2.56 -17.42 -18.35
C ASN A 69 -1.16 -17.26 -17.69
N PHE A 70 -0.69 -18.33 -17.04
CA PHE A 70 0.54 -18.31 -16.24
C PHE A 70 1.81 -18.02 -17.06
N ASP A 71 1.88 -18.49 -18.30
CA ASP A 71 3.06 -18.32 -19.15
C ASP A 71 3.13 -16.90 -19.73
N GLY A 72 1.99 -16.31 -20.10
CA GLY A 72 1.89 -14.89 -20.47
C GLY A 72 2.31 -13.94 -19.34
N PHE A 73 1.85 -14.18 -18.11
CA PHE A 73 2.31 -13.41 -16.94
C PHE A 73 3.81 -13.58 -16.67
N ARG A 74 4.39 -14.75 -16.96
CA ARG A 74 5.84 -14.94 -16.84
C ARG A 74 6.61 -14.18 -17.92
N SER A 75 6.09 -14.15 -19.15
CA SER A 75 6.73 -13.50 -20.30
C SER A 75 6.74 -11.98 -20.16
N ALA A 76 5.58 -11.35 -19.95
CA ALA A 76 5.44 -9.88 -19.94
C ALA A 76 6.04 -9.18 -18.70
N LEU A 77 6.48 -9.96 -17.68
CA LEU A 77 7.00 -9.45 -16.40
C LEU A 77 8.35 -10.06 -15.99
N GLU A 78 8.89 -11.00 -16.77
CA GLU A 78 10.11 -11.79 -16.46
C GLU A 78 10.12 -12.42 -15.04
N ILE A 79 8.92 -12.62 -14.48
CA ILE A 79 8.74 -12.89 -13.05
C ILE A 79 9.13 -14.34 -12.69
N PRO A 80 9.99 -14.56 -11.67
CA PRO A 80 10.40 -15.90 -11.26
C PRO A 80 9.20 -16.81 -10.92
N ARG A 81 9.21 -18.04 -11.45
CA ARG A 81 8.08 -19.00 -11.40
C ARG A 81 7.49 -19.18 -9.99
N GLN A 82 8.34 -19.28 -8.97
CA GLN A 82 7.90 -19.41 -7.58
C GLN A 82 7.20 -18.13 -7.06
N THR A 83 7.72 -16.96 -7.43
CA THR A 83 7.14 -15.66 -7.06
C THR A 83 5.78 -15.47 -7.73
N LEU A 84 5.67 -15.73 -9.04
CA LEU A 84 4.40 -15.67 -9.76
C LEU A 84 3.35 -16.62 -9.15
N THR A 85 3.74 -17.87 -8.85
CA THR A 85 2.88 -18.85 -8.16
C THR A 85 2.39 -18.33 -6.80
N SER A 86 3.28 -17.73 -6.00
CA SER A 86 2.93 -17.14 -4.70
C SER A 86 1.98 -15.94 -4.83
N ARG A 87 2.17 -15.08 -5.84
CA ARG A 87 1.37 -13.86 -6.04
C ARG A 87 0.00 -14.15 -6.64
N LEU A 88 -0.09 -15.03 -7.63
CA LEU A 88 -1.38 -15.50 -8.15
C LEU A 88 -2.18 -16.23 -7.06
N ARG A 89 -1.54 -17.03 -6.20
CA ARG A 89 -2.22 -17.64 -5.04
C ARG A 89 -2.76 -16.58 -4.07
N LEU A 90 -2.01 -15.52 -3.80
CA LEU A 90 -2.47 -14.42 -2.93
C LEU A 90 -3.67 -13.67 -3.56
N LEU A 91 -3.58 -13.27 -4.83
CA LEU A 91 -4.65 -12.56 -5.53
C LEU A 91 -5.93 -13.40 -5.67
N VAL A 92 -5.81 -14.72 -5.79
CA VAL A 92 -6.96 -15.64 -5.76
C VAL A 92 -7.51 -15.82 -4.34
N GLN A 93 -6.65 -15.93 -3.32
CA GLN A 93 -7.09 -16.01 -1.92
C GLN A 93 -7.81 -14.74 -1.45
N GLU A 94 -7.36 -13.56 -1.90
CA GLU A 94 -8.00 -12.27 -1.65
C GLU A 94 -9.25 -12.03 -2.53
N GLY A 95 -9.62 -12.97 -3.40
CA GLY A 95 -10.78 -12.86 -4.30
C GLY A 95 -10.66 -11.76 -5.36
N VAL A 96 -9.45 -11.28 -5.66
CA VAL A 96 -9.15 -10.27 -6.69
C VAL A 96 -9.10 -10.92 -8.07
N LEU A 97 -8.54 -12.13 -8.14
CA LEU A 97 -8.58 -13.02 -9.31
C LEU A 97 -9.40 -14.27 -8.99
N LYS A 98 -10.01 -14.91 -10.00
CA LYS A 98 -10.53 -16.28 -9.92
C LYS A 98 -9.72 -17.19 -10.84
N LYS A 99 -9.31 -18.36 -10.34
CA LYS A 99 -8.65 -19.39 -11.14
C LYS A 99 -9.72 -20.26 -11.81
N VAL A 100 -9.71 -20.33 -13.14
CA VAL A 100 -10.71 -21.03 -13.96
C VAL A 100 -10.01 -22.08 -14.82
N LEU A 101 -10.61 -23.24 -15.02
CA LEU A 101 -10.09 -24.25 -15.96
C LEU A 101 -10.34 -23.78 -17.40
N MET A 102 -9.40 -23.97 -18.31
CA MET A 102 -9.62 -23.63 -19.72
C MET A 102 -10.53 -24.65 -20.38
N GLU A 103 -11.47 -24.18 -21.21
CA GLU A 103 -12.33 -25.04 -22.02
C GLU A 103 -11.47 -25.95 -22.92
N GLY A 104 -11.91 -27.20 -23.10
CA GLY A 104 -11.14 -28.24 -23.79
C GLY A 104 -9.87 -28.73 -23.07
N SER A 105 -9.53 -28.24 -21.85
CA SER A 105 -8.31 -28.66 -21.15
C SER A 105 -8.55 -29.19 -19.74
N SER A 106 -8.01 -30.38 -19.45
CA SER A 106 -8.00 -30.96 -18.09
C SER A 106 -6.89 -30.43 -17.17
N LYS A 107 -5.94 -29.63 -17.69
CA LYS A 107 -4.72 -29.21 -16.94
C LYS A 107 -4.32 -27.73 -17.10
N ARG A 108 -4.82 -27.00 -18.10
CA ARG A 108 -4.53 -25.57 -18.29
C ARG A 108 -5.56 -24.70 -17.57
N TYR A 109 -5.09 -23.60 -16.98
CA TYR A 109 -5.91 -22.71 -16.16
C TYR A 109 -5.64 -21.24 -16.52
N GLU A 110 -6.71 -20.46 -16.49
CA GLU A 110 -6.68 -19.00 -16.53
C GLU A 110 -6.88 -18.40 -15.13
N TYR A 111 -6.48 -17.14 -15.00
CA TYR A 111 -6.71 -16.26 -13.87
C TYR A 111 -7.48 -15.05 -14.41
N ARG A 112 -8.78 -15.01 -14.18
CA ARG A 112 -9.66 -13.93 -14.64
C ARG A 112 -9.94 -12.96 -13.50
N LEU A 113 -10.06 -11.66 -13.79
CA LEU A 113 -10.47 -10.66 -12.80
C LEU A 113 -11.87 -10.97 -12.25
N THR A 114 -12.06 -10.73 -10.95
CA THR A 114 -13.40 -10.70 -10.32
C THR A 114 -13.94 -9.27 -10.33
N LYS A 115 -15.16 -9.03 -9.82
CA LYS A 115 -15.64 -7.66 -9.59
C LYS A 115 -14.70 -6.88 -8.64
N LYS A 116 -14.24 -7.51 -7.55
CA LYS A 116 -13.22 -6.93 -6.65
C LYS A 116 -11.90 -6.63 -7.38
N GLY A 117 -11.56 -7.42 -8.41
CA GLY A 117 -10.42 -7.17 -9.30
C GLY A 117 -10.62 -6.00 -10.27
N TYR A 118 -11.77 -5.89 -10.92
CA TYR A 118 -12.07 -4.77 -11.82
C TYR A 118 -12.23 -3.45 -11.07
N ASP A 119 -12.85 -3.46 -9.89
CA ASP A 119 -13.14 -2.28 -9.08
C ASP A 119 -11.89 -1.47 -8.65
N ILE A 120 -10.66 -2.01 -8.73
CA ILE A 120 -9.44 -1.23 -8.44
C ILE A 120 -9.03 -0.33 -9.63
N TYR A 121 -9.58 -0.56 -10.83
CA TYR A 121 -9.26 0.18 -12.04
C TYR A 121 -9.34 1.72 -11.90
N PRO A 122 -10.36 2.31 -11.26
CA PRO A 122 -10.43 3.76 -11.03
C PRO A 122 -9.22 4.28 -10.22
N SER A 123 -8.73 3.48 -9.26
CA SER A 123 -7.49 3.80 -8.52
C SER A 123 -6.26 3.75 -9.41
N CYS A 124 -6.18 2.79 -10.32
CA CYS A 124 -5.10 2.73 -11.32
C CYS A 124 -5.14 3.96 -12.25
N MET A 125 -6.31 4.46 -12.64
CA MET A 125 -6.43 5.67 -13.47
C MET A 125 -6.07 6.95 -12.70
N ALA A 126 -6.45 7.06 -11.42
CA ALA A 126 -6.02 8.17 -10.58
C ALA A 126 -4.48 8.18 -10.36
N LEU A 127 -3.87 6.99 -10.19
CA LEU A 127 -2.41 6.83 -10.16
C LEU A 127 -1.75 7.13 -11.50
N LYS A 128 -2.42 6.81 -12.62
CA LYS A 128 -1.94 7.12 -13.97
C LYS A 128 -1.86 8.63 -14.17
N ARG A 129 -2.97 9.35 -13.94
CA ARG A 129 -3.05 10.82 -14.07
C ARG A 129 -1.94 11.50 -13.26
N TYR A 130 -1.76 11.12 -12.00
CA TYR A 130 -0.66 11.66 -11.18
C TYR A 130 0.73 11.44 -11.82
N GLY A 131 0.99 10.23 -12.33
CA GLY A 131 2.25 9.91 -12.97
C GLY A 131 2.46 10.64 -14.29
N ASP A 132 1.40 10.85 -15.07
CA ASP A 132 1.43 11.66 -16.29
C ASP A 132 1.75 13.13 -15.98
N THR A 133 1.11 13.70 -14.94
CA THR A 133 1.28 15.12 -14.56
C THR A 133 2.62 15.43 -13.90
N TRP A 134 3.16 14.53 -13.06
CA TRP A 134 4.28 14.86 -12.15
C TRP A 134 5.56 14.04 -12.35
N LEU A 135 5.52 12.99 -13.16
CA LEU A 135 6.61 12.02 -13.34
C LEU A 135 6.89 11.68 -14.80
N ASN A 136 6.12 12.21 -15.74
CA ASN A 136 6.49 12.16 -17.14
C ASN A 136 7.59 13.20 -17.42
N ASP A 137 8.45 12.88 -18.37
CA ASP A 137 9.56 13.75 -18.78
C ASP A 137 9.02 14.70 -19.87
N ASP A 138 9.31 16.00 -19.82
CA ASP A 138 8.54 17.03 -20.56
C ASP A 138 8.49 16.83 -22.09
N GLU A 139 9.52 16.22 -22.68
CA GLU A 139 9.61 15.89 -24.11
C GLU A 139 8.98 14.52 -24.47
N ALA A 140 8.71 13.67 -23.48
CA ALA A 140 8.24 12.31 -23.69
C ALA A 140 6.70 12.26 -23.82
N LYS A 141 6.19 11.47 -24.78
CA LYS A 141 4.75 11.17 -24.83
C LYS A 141 4.37 10.26 -23.67
N VAL A 142 3.29 10.58 -22.97
CA VAL A 142 2.72 9.71 -21.93
C VAL A 142 2.50 8.29 -22.50
N PRO A 143 2.93 7.21 -21.82
CA PRO A 143 3.05 5.89 -22.43
C PRO A 143 1.71 5.28 -22.85
N LEU A 144 0.62 5.71 -22.20
CA LEU A 144 -0.74 5.23 -22.41
C LEU A 144 -1.67 6.45 -22.54
N GLU A 145 -2.28 6.63 -23.70
CA GLU A 145 -3.43 7.52 -23.87
C GLU A 145 -4.72 6.71 -23.64
N LEU A 146 -5.73 7.36 -23.07
CA LEU A 146 -7.05 6.78 -22.81
C LEU A 146 -8.09 7.49 -23.67
N ARG A 147 -9.05 6.74 -24.22
CA ARG A 147 -10.28 7.29 -24.79
C ARG A 147 -11.49 6.70 -24.09
N HIS A 148 -12.37 7.57 -23.61
CA HIS A 148 -13.62 7.13 -22.99
C HIS A 148 -14.60 6.68 -24.07
N THR A 149 -15.16 5.47 -23.96
CA THR A 149 -15.95 4.87 -25.04
C THR A 149 -17.25 5.61 -25.31
N THR A 150 -17.92 6.11 -24.27
CA THR A 150 -19.25 6.73 -24.41
C THR A 150 -19.22 8.12 -25.05
N CYS A 151 -18.16 8.91 -24.86
CA CYS A 151 -18.04 10.27 -25.41
C CYS A 151 -16.89 10.47 -26.40
N GLY A 152 -16.06 9.45 -26.64
CA GLY A 152 -14.95 9.46 -27.60
C GLY A 152 -13.76 10.35 -27.23
N CYS A 153 -13.85 11.17 -26.18
CA CYS A 153 -12.81 12.13 -25.81
C CYS A 153 -11.50 11.43 -25.43
N VAL A 154 -10.37 12.10 -25.65
CA VAL A 154 -9.12 11.74 -24.95
C VAL A 154 -9.36 12.07 -23.48
N CYS A 155 -9.27 11.08 -22.62
CA CYS A 155 -9.77 11.17 -21.25
C CYS A 155 -8.61 11.19 -20.25
N GLU A 156 -8.59 12.18 -19.36
CA GLU A 156 -7.73 12.21 -18.18
C GLU A 156 -8.58 12.11 -16.90
N PRO A 157 -8.94 10.90 -16.45
CA PRO A 157 -9.95 10.72 -15.40
C PRO A 157 -9.62 11.45 -14.10
N VAL A 158 -10.61 12.17 -13.56
CA VAL A 158 -10.48 12.96 -12.33
C VAL A 158 -11.24 12.30 -11.18
N VAL A 159 -10.66 12.34 -9.98
CA VAL A 159 -11.33 11.85 -8.77
C VAL A 159 -12.27 12.94 -8.26
N ALA A 160 -13.53 12.59 -8.04
CA ALA A 160 -14.62 13.53 -7.82
C ALA A 160 -15.55 13.10 -6.67
N CYS A 161 -16.39 14.03 -6.23
CA CYS A 161 -17.43 13.81 -5.23
C CYS A 161 -18.65 13.11 -5.85
N SER A 162 -19.06 11.93 -5.37
CA SER A 162 -20.28 11.25 -5.88
C SER A 162 -21.56 12.09 -5.83
N SER A 163 -21.59 13.10 -4.96
CA SER A 163 -22.79 13.87 -4.62
C SER A 163 -22.91 15.20 -5.40
N CYS A 164 -21.87 15.61 -6.12
CA CYS A 164 -21.89 16.81 -6.97
C CYS A 164 -20.99 16.75 -8.21
N LEU A 165 -20.28 15.64 -8.43
CA LEU A 165 -19.37 15.36 -9.56
C LEU A 165 -18.20 16.34 -9.78
N GLU A 166 -17.97 17.26 -8.83
CA GLU A 166 -16.81 18.16 -8.84
C GLU A 166 -15.52 17.46 -8.35
N PRO A 167 -14.34 17.79 -8.93
CA PRO A 167 -13.05 17.22 -8.51
C PRO A 167 -12.70 17.50 -7.05
N ILE A 168 -12.09 16.51 -6.38
CA ILE A 168 -11.70 16.61 -4.97
C ILE A 168 -10.20 16.82 -4.78
N SER A 169 -9.84 17.49 -3.68
CA SER A 169 -8.46 17.73 -3.26
C SER A 169 -8.31 17.63 -1.74
N ALA A 170 -7.07 17.54 -1.25
CA ALA A 170 -6.76 17.61 0.18
C ALA A 170 -7.25 18.92 0.84
N ALA A 171 -7.48 19.98 0.05
CA ALA A 171 -8.04 21.24 0.53
C ALA A 171 -9.58 21.20 0.60
N THR A 172 -10.26 20.61 -0.39
CA THR A 172 -11.74 20.62 -0.49
C THR A 172 -12.44 19.50 0.28
N VAL A 173 -11.73 18.50 0.79
CA VAL A 173 -12.31 17.40 1.58
C VAL A 173 -12.02 17.54 3.07
N THR A 174 -12.95 17.10 3.92
CA THR A 174 -12.74 16.79 5.34
C THR A 174 -13.20 15.37 5.64
N TYR A 175 -12.88 14.86 6.83
CA TYR A 175 -13.33 13.54 7.28
C TYR A 175 -13.79 13.58 8.74
N ARG A 176 -14.65 12.61 9.10
CA ARG A 176 -14.93 12.23 10.48
C ARG A 176 -14.83 10.72 10.65
N ASP A 177 -14.81 10.23 11.88
CA ASP A 177 -14.79 8.79 12.16
C ASP A 177 -16.11 8.13 11.72
N GLY A 178 -16.00 6.97 11.07
CA GLY A 178 -17.14 6.16 10.62
C GLY A 178 -17.38 4.90 11.47
N PRO A 179 -18.35 4.04 11.12
CA PRO A 179 -18.69 2.84 11.91
C PRO A 179 -17.58 1.78 12.07
N GLY A 180 -16.48 1.88 11.32
CA GLY A 180 -15.28 1.05 11.47
C GLY A 180 -14.08 1.75 12.12
N ALA A 181 -14.29 2.95 12.69
CA ALA A 181 -13.24 3.75 13.30
C ALA A 181 -12.66 3.12 14.58
N GLY A 182 -11.65 3.78 15.14
CA GLY A 182 -10.84 3.29 16.24
C GLY A 182 -9.42 2.94 15.79
N HIS A 183 -8.74 2.09 16.56
CA HIS A 183 -7.35 1.71 16.30
C HIS A 183 -7.18 0.20 16.45
N GLU A 184 -6.52 -0.43 15.47
CA GLU A 184 -6.15 -1.85 15.51
C GLU A 184 -4.64 -1.98 15.81
N ALA A 185 -4.23 -3.08 16.44
CA ALA A 185 -2.82 -3.40 16.58
C ALA A 185 -2.19 -3.56 15.17
N GLY A 186 -1.19 -2.74 14.85
CA GLY A 186 -0.62 -2.65 13.51
C GLY A 186 -0.11 -4.00 13.01
N ARG A 187 -0.84 -4.63 12.09
CA ARG A 187 -0.50 -5.98 11.59
C ARG A 187 0.89 -5.95 10.95
N PRO A 188 1.85 -6.77 11.40
CA PRO A 188 3.18 -6.83 10.80
C PRO A 188 3.09 -7.27 9.33
N GLY A 189 3.33 -6.34 8.41
CA GLY A 189 3.33 -6.66 6.99
C GLY A 189 4.43 -7.68 6.68
N ARG A 190 4.10 -8.77 5.98
CA ARG A 190 5.05 -9.86 5.65
C ARG A 190 6.34 -9.37 4.95
N ASN A 191 6.29 -8.20 4.30
CA ASN A 191 7.41 -7.59 3.59
C ASN A 191 8.21 -6.54 4.41
N ALA A 192 7.87 -6.27 5.69
CA ALA A 192 8.40 -5.16 6.49
C ALA A 192 9.92 -5.18 6.83
N ARG A 193 10.68 -6.14 6.28
CA ARG A 193 12.14 -6.29 6.47
C ARG A 193 12.95 -6.31 5.16
N ARG A 194 12.32 -6.08 4.01
CA ARG A 194 13.01 -6.18 2.70
C ARG A 194 13.58 -4.82 2.28
N ALA A 195 14.80 -4.83 1.74
CA ALA A 195 15.54 -3.63 1.35
C ALA A 195 14.80 -2.77 0.32
N TYR A 196 15.06 -1.47 0.36
CA TYR A 196 14.42 -0.48 -0.51
C TYR A 196 14.89 -0.62 -1.96
N SER A 197 13.97 -1.01 -2.84
CA SER A 197 14.17 -1.10 -4.29
C SER A 197 12.78 -1.04 -4.95
N ASN A 198 12.27 0.19 -5.08
CA ASN A 198 10.96 0.43 -5.68
C ASN A 198 11.01 0.45 -7.22
N SER A 199 12.20 0.51 -7.83
CA SER A 199 12.43 0.34 -9.28
C SER A 199 11.86 -0.96 -9.86
N ARG A 200 11.56 -1.94 -9.00
CA ARG A 200 10.79 -3.15 -9.35
C ARG A 200 9.40 -2.87 -9.95
N PHE A 201 8.80 -1.70 -9.70
CA PHE A 201 7.53 -1.32 -10.35
C PHE A 201 7.70 -1.01 -11.84
N LEU A 202 8.91 -0.66 -12.30
CA LEU A 202 9.22 -0.28 -13.69
C LEU A 202 9.43 -1.48 -14.65
N VAL A 203 9.21 -2.72 -14.19
CA VAL A 203 9.44 -3.94 -14.99
C VAL A 203 8.39 -4.10 -16.11
N GLY A 204 8.84 -4.52 -17.30
CA GLY A 204 8.00 -4.72 -18.48
C GLY A 204 7.60 -3.40 -19.15
N ARG A 205 6.36 -3.35 -19.67
CA ARG A 205 5.84 -2.19 -20.43
C ARG A 205 5.92 -0.84 -19.66
N PRO A 206 6.22 0.28 -20.33
CA PRO A 206 6.19 1.63 -19.75
C PRO A 206 4.82 1.97 -19.14
N SER A 207 4.82 2.66 -17.99
CA SER A 207 3.60 2.86 -17.20
C SER A 207 3.74 4.02 -16.20
N SER A 208 2.87 5.03 -16.34
CA SER A 208 2.77 6.17 -15.40
C SER A 208 2.30 5.74 -14.01
N VAL A 209 1.50 4.67 -13.95
CA VAL A 209 1.10 4.02 -12.68
C VAL A 209 2.32 3.39 -11.99
N SER A 210 3.22 2.80 -12.78
CA SER A 210 4.48 2.23 -12.28
C SER A 210 5.43 3.31 -11.78
N LYS A 211 5.62 4.42 -12.53
CA LYS A 211 6.37 5.60 -12.05
C LYS A 211 5.79 6.12 -10.72
N THR A 212 4.47 6.21 -10.59
CA THR A 212 3.82 6.65 -9.34
C THR A 212 4.05 5.68 -8.17
N LEU A 213 3.91 4.37 -8.41
CA LEU A 213 4.12 3.35 -7.39
C LEU A 213 5.60 3.16 -7.02
N GLU A 214 6.56 3.58 -7.87
CA GLU A 214 7.95 3.68 -7.44
C GLU A 214 8.11 4.67 -6.26
N ILE A 215 7.33 5.75 -6.24
CA ILE A 215 7.38 6.75 -5.17
C ILE A 215 6.56 6.34 -3.95
N ILE A 216 5.33 5.83 -4.12
CA ILE A 216 4.41 5.59 -2.98
C ILE A 216 4.09 4.11 -2.68
N GLY A 217 4.55 3.17 -3.51
CA GLY A 217 3.98 1.82 -3.61
C GLY A 217 4.35 0.84 -2.50
N ASP A 218 5.22 1.17 -1.54
CA ASP A 218 5.46 0.33 -0.36
C ASP A 218 4.62 0.78 0.86
N LYS A 219 4.28 -0.15 1.76
CA LYS A 219 3.36 0.11 2.91
C LYS A 219 3.78 1.37 3.68
N TRP A 220 5.07 1.56 3.92
CA TRP A 220 5.54 2.66 4.77
C TRP A 220 5.57 3.99 4.04
N SER A 221 5.92 4.03 2.76
CA SER A 221 5.73 5.22 1.90
C SER A 221 4.27 5.68 1.97
N PHE A 222 3.35 4.75 1.71
CA PHE A 222 1.93 5.04 1.67
C PHE A 222 1.36 5.53 3.01
N MET A 223 1.77 4.90 4.12
CA MET A 223 1.31 5.27 5.46
C MET A 223 1.89 6.60 5.97
N VAL A 224 3.10 6.99 5.54
CA VAL A 224 3.67 8.31 5.87
C VAL A 224 2.92 9.43 5.15
N VAL A 225 2.57 9.23 3.87
CA VAL A 225 1.73 10.18 3.11
C VAL A 225 0.31 10.28 3.71
N ARG A 226 -0.27 9.15 4.15
CA ARG A 226 -1.55 9.15 4.91
C ARG A 226 -1.51 10.10 6.10
N GLU A 227 -0.48 9.98 6.94
CA GLU A 227 -0.41 10.80 8.16
C GLU A 227 -0.21 12.29 7.88
N ALA A 228 0.44 12.65 6.76
CA ALA A 228 0.50 14.03 6.30
C ALA A 228 -0.88 14.58 5.90
N PHE A 229 -1.73 13.77 5.24
CA PHE A 229 -3.14 14.14 5.00
C PHE A 229 -3.97 14.17 6.30
N PHE A 230 -3.60 13.42 7.33
CA PHE A 230 -4.13 13.56 8.71
C PHE A 230 -3.38 14.61 9.56
N GLY A 231 -2.68 15.56 8.91
CA GLY A 231 -2.07 16.72 9.56
C GLY A 231 -0.81 16.47 10.40
N ALA A 232 -0.23 15.27 10.38
CA ALA A 232 1.09 15.04 10.97
C ALA A 232 2.15 15.70 10.08
N ARG A 233 2.92 16.64 10.64
CA ARG A 233 4.02 17.32 9.93
C ARG A 233 5.38 17.12 10.59
N ARG A 234 5.42 16.74 11.86
CA ARG A 234 6.69 16.49 12.58
C ARG A 234 7.01 15.01 12.65
N TYR A 235 8.31 14.69 12.71
CA TYR A 235 8.82 13.33 12.75
C TYR A 235 8.20 12.52 13.91
N GLU A 236 8.09 13.12 15.09
CA GLU A 236 7.55 12.48 16.29
C GLU A 236 6.04 12.24 16.18
N GLN A 237 5.32 13.06 15.42
CA GLN A 237 3.89 12.85 15.15
C GLN A 237 3.68 11.66 14.20
N MET A 238 4.52 11.52 13.17
CA MET A 238 4.45 10.36 12.26
C MET A 238 4.89 9.09 12.97
N GLN A 239 5.96 9.15 13.79
CA GLN A 239 6.47 8.01 14.55
C GLN A 239 5.49 7.53 15.62
N SER A 240 4.78 8.42 16.32
CA SER A 240 3.83 8.03 17.37
C SER A 240 2.52 7.44 16.84
N ARG A 241 2.13 7.76 15.60
CA ARG A 241 0.90 7.29 14.94
C ARG A 241 1.06 6.02 14.09
N LEU A 242 2.29 5.57 13.85
CA LEU A 242 2.62 4.45 12.96
C LEU A 242 3.48 3.41 13.69
N THR A 243 3.27 2.11 13.42
CA THR A 243 4.15 1.02 13.91
C THR A 243 5.48 0.92 13.13
N ILE A 244 6.02 2.07 12.72
CA ILE A 244 7.17 2.20 11.82
C ILE A 244 8.49 2.24 12.61
N ALA A 245 9.51 1.54 12.13
CA ALA A 245 10.85 1.60 12.73
C ALA A 245 11.51 2.96 12.41
N PRO A 246 12.29 3.56 13.34
CA PRO A 246 12.82 4.93 13.19
C PRO A 246 13.68 5.13 11.93
N ASN A 247 14.52 4.14 11.61
CA ASN A 247 15.36 4.13 10.41
C ASN A 247 14.53 4.09 9.12
N ILE A 248 13.41 3.34 9.10
CA ILE A 248 12.51 3.27 7.95
C ILE A 248 11.74 4.57 7.78
N LEU A 249 11.28 5.21 8.87
CA LEU A 249 10.65 6.53 8.79
C LEU A 249 11.62 7.59 8.23
N THR A 250 12.87 7.56 8.69
CA THR A 250 13.93 8.46 8.18
C THR A 250 14.21 8.24 6.70
N ASP A 251 14.37 6.99 6.26
CA ASP A 251 14.56 6.60 4.86
C ASP A 251 13.38 7.05 3.97
N ARG A 252 12.14 6.85 4.43
CA ARG A 252 10.93 7.30 3.72
C ARG A 252 10.82 8.81 3.61
N LEU A 253 11.14 9.55 4.65
CA LEU A 253 11.13 11.02 4.61
C LEU A 253 12.25 11.57 3.71
N ALA A 254 13.44 10.99 3.75
CA ALA A 254 14.53 11.35 2.84
C ALA A 254 14.19 11.03 1.38
N HIS A 255 13.54 9.90 1.10
CA HIS A 255 12.99 9.55 -0.21
C HIS A 255 11.97 10.58 -0.70
N PHE A 256 10.96 10.90 0.09
CA PHE A 256 9.94 11.88 -0.31
C PHE A 256 10.48 13.31 -0.48
N VAL A 257 11.54 13.69 0.23
CA VAL A 257 12.24 14.96 -0.02
C VAL A 257 13.00 14.92 -1.34
N ARG A 258 13.69 13.82 -1.68
CA ARG A 258 14.38 13.64 -2.97
C ARG A 258 13.44 13.65 -4.18
N HIS A 259 12.19 13.21 -4.02
CA HIS A 259 11.18 13.18 -5.09
C HIS A 259 10.20 14.37 -5.09
N ASP A 260 10.51 15.43 -4.34
CA ASP A 260 9.67 16.64 -4.18
C ASP A 260 8.21 16.36 -3.75
N VAL A 261 8.00 15.36 -2.88
CA VAL A 261 6.70 15.10 -2.24
C VAL A 261 6.57 15.86 -0.92
N PHE A 262 7.68 15.99 -0.17
CA PHE A 262 7.77 16.85 1.01
C PHE A 262 8.89 17.86 0.86
N VAL A 263 8.65 19.11 1.28
CA VAL A 263 9.74 20.02 1.66
C VAL A 263 10.00 19.88 3.17
N ARG A 264 11.27 19.71 3.55
CA ARG A 264 11.70 19.75 4.96
C ARG A 264 11.93 21.21 5.37
N ARG A 265 10.99 21.80 6.10
CA ARG A 265 11.03 23.20 6.54
C ARG A 265 11.48 23.29 8.00
N GLN A 266 12.39 24.21 8.31
CA GLN A 266 12.69 24.60 9.68
C GLN A 266 11.61 25.59 10.17
N TYR A 267 11.03 25.35 11.35
CA TYR A 267 9.98 26.20 11.94
C TYR A 267 10.38 26.86 13.27
N SER A 268 11.55 26.52 13.79
CA SER A 268 12.15 27.08 15.02
C SER A 268 13.65 27.19 14.83
N SER A 269 14.24 28.32 15.19
CA SER A 269 15.69 28.54 15.19
C SER A 269 16.37 28.02 16.46
N SER A 270 15.73 28.22 17.62
CA SER A 270 16.32 27.97 18.94
C SER A 270 15.38 27.14 19.84
N PRO A 271 15.56 25.80 19.94
CA PRO A 271 16.46 24.97 19.15
C PRO A 271 15.96 24.79 17.70
N PRO A 272 16.82 24.33 16.77
CA PRO A 272 16.42 23.94 15.42
C PRO A 272 15.35 22.85 15.44
N ARG A 273 14.14 23.14 14.95
CA ARG A 273 13.06 22.13 14.77
C ARG A 273 12.53 22.14 13.35
N TYR A 274 12.23 20.94 12.84
CA TYR A 274 11.84 20.73 11.46
C TYR A 274 10.43 20.11 11.35
N GLU A 275 9.76 20.42 10.26
CA GLU A 275 8.54 19.78 9.79
C GLU A 275 8.67 19.37 8.32
N TYR A 276 7.85 18.42 7.89
CA TYR A 276 7.71 17.94 6.52
C TYR A 276 6.36 18.40 6.01
N VAL A 277 6.37 19.24 4.97
CA VAL A 277 5.17 19.88 4.42
C VAL A 277 4.97 19.38 2.99
N LEU A 278 3.76 18.94 2.65
CA LEU A 278 3.43 18.50 1.29
C LEU A 278 3.61 19.66 0.30
N THR A 279 4.35 19.39 -0.78
CA THR A 279 4.52 20.28 -1.94
C THR A 279 3.23 20.28 -2.79
N SER A 280 3.19 20.92 -3.96
CA SER A 280 2.05 20.74 -4.89
C SER A 280 1.96 19.28 -5.35
N LYS A 281 3.07 18.73 -5.83
CA LYS A 281 3.26 17.30 -6.15
C LYS A 281 2.84 16.39 -4.99
N GLY A 282 3.24 16.69 -3.76
CA GLY A 282 2.81 15.95 -2.58
C GLY A 282 1.31 16.01 -2.29
N ARG A 283 0.65 17.16 -2.56
CA ARG A 283 -0.80 17.32 -2.37
C ARG A 283 -1.62 16.55 -3.41
N ASP A 284 -1.15 16.46 -4.64
CA ASP A 284 -1.86 15.79 -5.74
C ASP A 284 -1.94 14.27 -5.58
N LEU A 285 -1.07 13.67 -4.76
CA LEU A 285 -1.19 12.28 -4.29
C LEU A 285 -2.52 12.00 -3.56
N TYR A 286 -3.27 13.03 -3.14
CA TYR A 286 -4.56 12.87 -2.47
C TYR A 286 -5.59 12.15 -3.34
N ALA A 287 -5.65 12.46 -4.64
CA ALA A 287 -6.59 11.84 -5.57
C ALA A 287 -6.42 10.31 -5.66
N PRO A 288 -5.23 9.76 -6.02
CA PRO A 288 -5.02 8.31 -6.00
C PRO A 288 -5.14 7.69 -4.61
N PHE A 289 -4.73 8.40 -3.55
CA PHE A 289 -4.89 7.92 -2.17
C PHE A 289 -6.36 7.64 -1.83
N ILE A 290 -7.25 8.58 -2.19
CA ILE A 290 -8.67 8.53 -1.87
C ILE A 290 -9.46 7.61 -2.82
N ALA A 291 -9.02 7.42 -4.06
CA ALA A 291 -9.54 6.35 -4.91
C ALA A 291 -9.24 4.95 -4.32
N MET A 292 -8.01 4.71 -3.83
CA MET A 292 -7.65 3.45 -3.16
C MET A 292 -8.35 3.26 -1.80
N PHE A 293 -8.74 4.36 -1.16
CA PHE A 293 -9.60 4.36 0.02
C PHE A 293 -11.01 3.86 -0.33
N ALA A 294 -11.65 4.40 -1.38
CA ALA A 294 -12.98 3.96 -1.81
C ALA A 294 -13.05 2.45 -2.12
N TRP A 295 -12.04 1.90 -2.82
CA TRP A 295 -11.96 0.45 -3.04
C TRP A 295 -11.79 -0.35 -1.74
N GLY A 296 -10.94 0.14 -0.84
CA GLY A 296 -10.72 -0.49 0.47
C GLY A 296 -11.99 -0.50 1.32
N ASP A 297 -12.75 0.60 1.31
CA ASP A 297 -14.03 0.69 2.01
C ASP A 297 -15.05 -0.28 1.40
N ARG A 298 -15.19 -0.31 0.07
CA ARG A 298 -16.12 -1.23 -0.62
C ARG A 298 -15.85 -2.69 -0.33
N TRP A 299 -14.58 -3.12 -0.27
CA TRP A 299 -14.20 -4.54 -0.26
C TRP A 299 -13.59 -5.06 1.03
N LEU A 300 -13.10 -4.21 1.94
CA LEU A 300 -12.33 -4.61 3.14
C LEU A 300 -12.86 -4.02 4.47
N SER A 301 -13.91 -3.18 4.43
CA SER A 301 -14.55 -2.60 5.62
C SER A 301 -15.70 -3.43 6.21
N GLN A 302 -16.22 -4.42 5.45
CA GLN A 302 -17.44 -5.19 5.80
C GLN A 302 -18.68 -4.29 6.02
N GLY A 303 -18.80 -3.20 5.25
CA GLY A 303 -19.91 -2.23 5.37
C GLY A 303 -19.74 -1.26 6.54
N LYS A 304 -18.60 -1.27 7.22
CA LYS A 304 -18.27 -0.36 8.33
C LYS A 304 -17.06 0.50 7.94
N PRO A 305 -17.23 1.53 7.10
CA PRO A 305 -16.13 2.40 6.69
C PRO A 305 -15.51 3.08 7.92
N PRO A 306 -14.17 3.17 8.04
CA PRO A 306 -13.52 3.74 9.20
C PRO A 306 -13.51 5.27 9.20
N LEU A 307 -13.72 5.89 8.04
CA LEU A 307 -13.88 7.34 7.88
C LEU A 307 -15.12 7.61 7.03
N ILE A 308 -15.81 8.71 7.31
CA ILE A 308 -16.80 9.30 6.42
C ILE A 308 -16.17 10.57 5.84
N LEU A 309 -16.18 10.69 4.51
CA LEU A 309 -15.63 11.84 3.79
C LEU A 309 -16.73 12.83 3.45
N THR A 310 -16.48 14.11 3.72
CA THR A 310 -17.41 15.22 3.47
C THR A 310 -16.75 16.22 2.52
N HIS A 311 -17.42 16.58 1.42
CA HIS A 311 -16.90 17.54 0.46
C HIS A 311 -17.32 18.96 0.88
N LYS A 312 -16.35 19.79 1.29
CA LYS A 312 -16.59 21.12 1.87
C LYS A 312 -17.38 22.04 0.95
N THR A 313 -17.19 21.91 -0.37
CA THR A 313 -17.82 22.77 -1.38
C THR A 313 -19.32 22.53 -1.51
N CYS A 314 -19.80 21.30 -1.33
CA CYS A 314 -21.23 20.95 -1.46
C CYS A 314 -21.87 20.48 -0.14
N GLY A 315 -21.16 20.53 0.99
CA GLY A 315 -21.62 20.12 2.33
C GLY A 315 -21.85 18.61 2.52
N ASN A 316 -22.13 17.87 1.45
CA ASN A 316 -22.51 16.46 1.48
C ASN A 316 -21.37 15.51 1.83
N ASP A 317 -21.74 14.42 2.50
CA ASP A 317 -20.93 13.20 2.50
C ASP A 317 -20.93 12.55 1.11
N PHE A 318 -19.84 11.86 0.78
CA PHE A 318 -19.65 11.29 -0.55
C PHE A 318 -18.77 10.03 -0.52
N ASN A 319 -18.97 9.18 -1.53
CA ASN A 319 -17.99 8.15 -1.89
C ASN A 319 -17.11 8.72 -3.02
N PRO A 320 -15.77 8.57 -2.97
CA PRO A 320 -14.92 8.98 -4.06
C PRO A 320 -15.20 8.15 -5.31
N VAL A 321 -15.57 8.84 -6.39
CA VAL A 321 -15.73 8.27 -7.73
C VAL A 321 -14.61 8.79 -8.63
N VAL A 322 -14.35 8.12 -9.75
CA VAL A 322 -13.42 8.64 -10.77
C VAL A 322 -14.19 8.75 -12.07
N ILE A 323 -14.19 9.94 -12.67
CA ILE A 323 -15.08 10.30 -13.77
C ILE A 323 -14.32 10.80 -14.98
N CYS A 324 -14.95 10.67 -16.15
CA CYS A 324 -14.57 11.44 -17.33
C CYS A 324 -14.81 12.94 -17.06
N PRO A 325 -13.82 13.84 -17.24
CA PRO A 325 -13.99 15.26 -16.95
C PRO A 325 -15.04 15.92 -17.85
N GLU A 326 -15.22 15.44 -19.09
CA GLU A 326 -16.16 15.96 -20.08
C GLU A 326 -17.62 15.56 -19.77
N CYS A 327 -17.95 14.26 -19.88
CA CYS A 327 -19.33 13.77 -19.76
C CYS A 327 -19.76 13.41 -18.32
N LYS A 328 -18.88 13.59 -17.33
CA LYS A 328 -19.08 13.32 -15.89
C LYS A 328 -19.46 11.88 -15.49
N GLN A 329 -19.53 10.94 -16.44
CA GLN A 329 -19.76 9.52 -16.17
C GLN A 329 -18.58 8.89 -15.41
N GLU A 330 -18.88 7.96 -14.50
CA GLU A 330 -17.87 7.13 -13.82
C GLU A 330 -17.12 6.24 -14.82
N ILE A 331 -15.81 6.09 -14.63
CA ILE A 331 -14.96 5.25 -15.47
C ILE A 331 -14.68 3.89 -14.82
N ASP A 332 -14.91 2.82 -15.58
CA ASP A 332 -14.47 1.46 -15.29
C ASP A 332 -13.55 0.90 -16.40
N ALA A 333 -13.11 -0.35 -16.23
CA ALA A 333 -12.16 -1.00 -17.13
C ALA A 333 -12.71 -1.35 -18.53
N GLY A 334 -14.04 -1.32 -18.74
CA GLY A 334 -14.69 -1.51 -20.04
C GLY A 334 -15.06 -0.18 -20.71
N SER A 335 -15.31 0.88 -19.93
CA SER A 335 -15.58 2.23 -20.43
C SER A 335 -14.41 2.92 -21.16
N MET A 336 -13.26 2.27 -21.31
CA MET A 336 -11.99 2.91 -21.70
C MET A 336 -11.22 2.10 -22.76
N ARG A 337 -10.98 2.73 -23.90
CA ARG A 337 -10.05 2.25 -24.94
C ARG A 337 -8.65 2.83 -24.73
N TYR A 338 -7.64 2.11 -25.21
CA TYR A 338 -6.23 2.45 -25.01
C TYR A 338 -5.52 2.72 -26.32
N ARG A 339 -4.68 3.77 -26.33
CA ARG A 339 -3.70 4.00 -27.38
C ARG A 339 -2.30 4.01 -26.76
N LEU A 340 -1.46 3.05 -27.15
CA LEU A 340 -0.09 2.96 -26.68
C LEU A 340 0.77 3.97 -27.45
N ASN A 341 1.62 4.73 -26.73
CA ASN A 341 2.64 5.59 -27.34
C ASN A 341 4.03 4.93 -27.35
N TYR A 342 4.07 3.60 -27.19
CA TYR A 342 5.25 2.76 -27.29
C TYR A 342 4.91 1.47 -28.05
N ASP A 343 5.92 0.86 -28.66
CA ASP A 343 5.86 -0.45 -29.31
C ASP A 343 5.76 -1.57 -28.25
N PRO A 344 4.65 -2.35 -28.19
CA PRO A 344 4.44 -3.36 -27.16
C PRO A 344 5.24 -4.65 -27.35
N GLU A 345 5.67 -4.98 -28.58
CA GLU A 345 6.37 -6.25 -28.86
C GLU A 345 7.72 -6.29 -28.13
N ARG A 346 8.38 -5.13 -28.02
CA ARG A 346 9.62 -4.89 -27.26
C ARG A 346 9.54 -5.27 -25.78
N TYR A 347 8.34 -5.41 -25.23
CA TYR A 347 8.09 -5.72 -23.83
C TYR A 347 7.45 -7.10 -23.63
N HIS A 348 7.42 -7.94 -24.67
CA HIS A 348 6.79 -9.26 -24.68
C HIS A 348 5.34 -9.23 -24.17
N ALA A 349 4.67 -8.13 -24.49
CA ALA A 349 3.37 -7.73 -23.99
C ALA A 349 2.33 -7.88 -25.12
N PRO A 350 1.15 -8.48 -24.87
CA PRO A 350 0.15 -8.64 -25.92
C PRO A 350 -0.35 -7.30 -26.46
N THR A 351 -0.39 -7.20 -27.79
CA THR A 351 -1.16 -6.24 -28.59
C THR A 351 -2.65 -6.53 -28.41
N ASN A 352 -3.27 -5.88 -27.44
CA ASN A 352 -4.65 -6.15 -27.09
C ASN A 352 -5.62 -5.23 -27.87
N ASP A 353 -5.78 -5.51 -29.16
CA ASP A 353 -6.84 -4.90 -30.01
C ASP A 353 -8.25 -5.33 -29.55
N HIS A 354 -8.35 -6.39 -28.75
CA HIS A 354 -9.57 -6.93 -28.15
C HIS A 354 -10.16 -6.04 -27.01
N LEU A 355 -10.46 -4.79 -27.34
CA LEU A 355 -11.50 -3.94 -26.72
C LEU A 355 -12.51 -3.42 -27.78
N ASP A 356 -12.48 -3.98 -28.99
CA ASP A 356 -13.50 -3.79 -30.03
C ASP A 356 -14.59 -4.88 -30.02
N ASP A 357 -14.40 -5.99 -29.28
CA ASP A 357 -15.33 -7.14 -29.22
C ASP A 357 -16.23 -7.14 -27.95
N GLY A 358 -17.44 -6.56 -28.04
CA GLY A 358 -18.60 -6.89 -27.18
C GLY A 358 -18.73 -6.17 -25.84
#